data_AF-A0A2D7XCZ9-F1
#
_entry.id   AF-A0A2D7XCZ9-F1
#
_cell.length_a   1.000
_cell.length_b   1.000
_cell.length_c   1.000
_cell.angle_alpha   90.00
_cell.angle_beta   90.00
_cell.angle_gamma   90.00
#
_symmetry.space_group_name_H-M   'P 1'
#
loop_
_entity.id
_entity.type
_entity.pdbx_description
1 polymer ?
#
loop_
_entity_poly.entity_id
_entity_poly.type
_entity_poly.pdbx_seq_one_letter_code
_entity_poly.pdbx_strand_id
1 'polypeptide(L)'
;MALASGAADVLEHATIVPTLNEALAPLTMAFAMTARERVLGPPVCDIREAANLSYSHLHTYTEGKVGIVLGTERSGLTNEHIAQCQRICHIPANPEYSSLNVAQALQLAAWELRYALNSPPAALSHDNASYAPTRPEKTAETDPNAGEALASQAKINAFLAHWQDALVQIQFLNLAYPKKLIPRMHHIFGRSQMTNDEVDMMRGVCTAMIKAAKGQLRKD
;
A
#
# COMPACT_ATOMS: atom_id res chain seq x y z
N MET A 1 -26.22 -13.69 12.30
CA MET A 1 -25.10 -13.98 13.22
C MET A 1 -24.70 -15.47 13.30
N ALA A 2 -25.33 -16.41 12.56
CA ALA A 2 -24.99 -17.84 12.65
C ALA A 2 -23.66 -18.25 11.96
N LEU A 3 -23.13 -17.45 11.03
CA LEU A 3 -21.92 -17.78 10.26
C LEU A 3 -20.62 -17.27 10.91
N ALA A 4 -20.69 -16.35 11.87
CA ALA A 4 -19.54 -15.79 12.59
C ALA A 4 -19.49 -16.36 14.02
N SER A 5 -19.30 -17.67 14.14
CA SER A 5 -19.31 -18.37 15.44
C SER A 5 -18.23 -17.81 16.38
N GLY A 6 -18.64 -16.98 17.34
CA GLY A 6 -17.74 -16.36 18.31
C GLY A 6 -16.90 -15.19 17.78
N ALA A 7 -17.16 -14.70 16.56
CA ALA A 7 -16.43 -13.60 15.92
C ALA A 7 -17.36 -12.41 15.59
N ALA A 8 -18.41 -12.22 16.41
CA ALA A 8 -19.37 -11.13 16.22
C ALA A 8 -18.72 -9.76 16.45
N ASP A 9 -17.76 -9.68 17.37
CA ASP A 9 -16.95 -8.51 17.66
C ASP A 9 -16.23 -7.97 16.41
N VAL A 10 -15.71 -8.85 15.54
CA VAL A 10 -15.06 -8.43 14.28
C VAL A 10 -16.04 -7.74 13.36
N LEU A 11 -17.28 -8.21 13.29
CA LEU A 11 -18.34 -7.59 12.48
C LEU A 11 -18.83 -6.28 13.09
N GLU A 12 -18.96 -6.22 14.42
CA GLU A 12 -19.38 -5.02 15.15
C GLU A 12 -18.37 -3.87 15.01
N HIS A 13 -17.07 -4.18 14.96
CA HIS A 13 -16.01 -3.20 14.75
C HIS A 13 -15.64 -3.01 13.27
N ALA A 14 -16.36 -3.63 12.33
CA ALA A 14 -16.08 -3.49 10.91
C ALA A 14 -16.42 -2.07 10.43
N THR A 15 -15.42 -1.35 9.94
CA THR A 15 -15.62 -0.03 9.34
C THR A 15 -16.13 -0.16 7.92
N ILE A 16 -17.30 0.42 7.64
CA ILE A 16 -17.88 0.49 6.30
C ILE A 16 -17.58 1.86 5.71
N VAL A 17 -16.91 1.88 4.56
CA VAL A 17 -16.58 3.11 3.82
C VAL A 17 -17.08 3.01 2.37
N PRO A 18 -17.40 4.14 1.71
CA PRO A 18 -17.95 4.15 0.36
C PRO A 18 -16.95 3.71 -0.72
N THR A 19 -15.64 3.93 -0.52
CA THR A 19 -14.62 3.69 -1.55
C THR A 19 -13.42 2.90 -1.03
N LEU A 20 -12.75 2.17 -1.92
CA LEU A 20 -11.50 1.48 -1.60
C LEU A 20 -10.40 2.47 -1.18
N ASN A 21 -10.35 3.64 -1.80
CA ASN A 21 -9.37 4.68 -1.45
C ASN A 21 -9.50 5.09 0.03
N GLU A 22 -10.72 5.27 0.52
CA GLU A 22 -10.98 5.55 1.95
C GLU A 22 -10.56 4.38 2.85
N ALA A 23 -10.79 3.13 2.43
CA ALA A 23 -10.37 1.96 3.19
C ALA A 23 -8.83 1.83 3.26
N LEU A 24 -8.13 2.21 2.17
CA LEU A 24 -6.68 2.17 2.07
C LEU A 24 -5.99 3.37 2.70
N ALA A 25 -6.68 4.51 2.83
CA ALA A 25 -6.14 5.76 3.34
C ALA A 25 -5.26 5.65 4.60
N PRO A 26 -5.63 4.88 5.64
CA PRO A 26 -4.81 4.75 6.85
C PRO A 26 -3.63 3.76 6.70
N LEU A 27 -3.60 2.95 5.64
CA LEU A 27 -2.56 1.93 5.45
C LEU A 27 -1.25 2.55 4.95
N THR A 28 -0.13 1.89 5.25
CA THR A 28 1.19 2.20 4.71
C THR A 28 1.73 1.08 3.80
N MET A 29 1.05 -0.06 3.75
CA MET A 29 1.27 -1.12 2.75
C MET A 29 -0.02 -1.91 2.49
N ALA A 30 -0.38 -2.09 1.22
CA ALA A 30 -1.54 -2.86 0.81
C ALA A 30 -1.20 -3.88 -0.28
N PHE A 31 -1.82 -5.06 -0.17
CA PHE A 31 -1.68 -6.15 -1.13
C PHE A 31 -3.02 -6.43 -1.81
N ALA A 32 -3.07 -6.30 -3.14
CA ALA A 32 -4.22 -6.73 -3.92
C ALA A 32 -4.21 -8.25 -4.09
N MET A 33 -5.16 -8.97 -3.49
CA MET A 33 -5.24 -10.42 -3.63
C MET A 33 -5.99 -10.82 -4.92
N THR A 34 -5.32 -11.54 -5.82
CA THR A 34 -5.89 -12.01 -7.08
C THR A 34 -5.21 -13.28 -7.57
N ALA A 35 -5.99 -14.22 -8.13
CA ALA A 35 -5.46 -15.42 -8.78
C ALA A 35 -4.95 -15.18 -10.22
N ARG A 36 -5.23 -14.00 -10.79
CA ARG A 36 -4.90 -13.68 -12.19
C ARG A 36 -3.49 -13.13 -12.31
N GLU A 37 -2.67 -13.78 -13.12
CA GLU A 37 -1.42 -13.22 -13.62
C GLU A 37 -1.68 -11.98 -14.47
N ARG A 38 -0.84 -10.95 -14.31
CA ARG A 38 -0.97 -9.68 -15.03
C ARG A 38 0.39 -9.26 -15.59
N VAL A 39 0.39 -8.88 -16.87
CA VAL A 39 1.58 -8.40 -17.59
C VAL A 39 2.02 -7.01 -17.12
N LEU A 40 1.09 -6.22 -16.57
CA LEU A 40 1.34 -4.88 -16.04
C LEU A 40 0.58 -4.73 -14.73
N GLY A 41 1.30 -4.44 -13.65
CA GLY A 41 0.75 -4.31 -12.32
C GLY A 41 1.86 -4.10 -11.30
N PRO A 42 1.50 -3.83 -10.03
CA PRO A 42 2.46 -3.80 -8.94
C PRO A 42 3.25 -5.12 -8.88
N PRO A 43 4.44 -5.14 -8.26
CA PRO A 43 5.23 -6.37 -8.13
C PRO A 43 4.38 -7.48 -7.49
N VAL A 44 4.50 -8.68 -8.04
CA VAL A 44 3.77 -9.87 -7.60
C VAL A 44 4.58 -10.61 -6.54
N CYS A 45 3.90 -11.10 -5.52
CA CYS A 45 4.42 -12.07 -4.56
C CYS A 45 3.35 -13.13 -4.28
N ASP A 46 3.74 -14.27 -3.72
CA ASP A 46 2.78 -15.21 -3.15
C ASP A 46 2.33 -14.78 -1.75
N ILE A 47 1.35 -15.48 -1.18
CA ILE A 47 0.78 -15.14 0.13
C ILE A 47 1.76 -15.29 1.29
N ARG A 48 2.74 -16.19 1.18
CA ARG A 48 3.77 -16.38 2.21
C ARG A 48 4.79 -15.26 2.17
N GLU A 49 5.25 -14.89 0.98
CA GLU A 49 6.11 -13.73 0.78
C GLU A 49 5.38 -12.45 1.20
N ALA A 50 4.09 -12.29 0.89
CA ALA A 50 3.29 -11.17 1.36
C ALA A 50 3.24 -11.11 2.89
N ALA A 51 3.08 -12.24 3.58
CA ALA A 51 3.09 -12.31 5.03
C ALA A 51 4.47 -11.91 5.61
N ASN A 52 5.56 -12.38 5.02
CA ASN A 52 6.92 -11.99 5.44
C ASN A 52 7.18 -10.50 5.23
N LEU A 53 6.78 -9.93 4.08
CA LEU A 53 6.88 -8.50 3.82
C LEU A 53 6.03 -7.68 4.79
N SER A 54 4.83 -8.17 5.12
CA SER A 54 3.95 -7.56 6.12
C SER A 54 4.62 -7.53 7.49
N TYR A 55 5.19 -8.66 7.93
CA TYR A 55 5.93 -8.75 9.18
C TYR A 55 7.11 -7.76 9.21
N SER A 56 7.97 -7.79 8.19
CA SER A 56 9.11 -6.88 8.08
C SER A 56 8.66 -5.42 8.14
N HIS A 57 7.61 -5.05 7.42
CA HIS A 57 7.08 -3.69 7.40
C HIS A 57 6.58 -3.23 8.77
N LEU A 58 5.79 -4.06 9.45
CA LEU A 58 5.29 -3.78 10.79
C LEU A 58 6.41 -3.76 11.85
N HIS A 59 7.48 -4.54 11.63
CA HIS A 59 8.63 -4.56 12.53
C HIS A 59 9.55 -3.35 12.34
N THR A 60 9.76 -2.91 11.10
CA THR A 60 10.62 -1.78 10.76
C THR A 60 9.96 -0.44 11.07
N TYR A 61 8.65 -0.31 10.87
CA TYR A 61 7.94 0.97 10.99
C TYR A 61 6.91 0.93 12.12
N THR A 62 7.11 1.73 13.17
CA THR A 62 6.18 1.82 14.32
C THR A 62 4.76 2.19 13.89
N GLU A 63 4.61 3.08 12.91
CA GLU A 63 3.32 3.48 12.32
C GLU A 63 2.88 2.58 11.16
N GLY A 64 3.53 1.43 10.99
CA GLY A 64 3.24 0.45 9.96
C GLY A 64 1.79 -0.04 10.07
N LYS A 65 1.05 0.01 8.95
CA LYS A 65 -0.31 -0.51 8.84
C LYS A 65 -0.43 -1.27 7.52
N VAL A 66 -0.75 -2.55 7.62
CA VAL A 66 -0.82 -3.46 6.47
C VAL A 66 -2.26 -3.87 6.22
N GLY A 67 -2.66 -4.00 4.95
CA GLY A 67 -3.95 -4.57 4.56
C GLY A 67 -3.86 -5.53 3.38
N ILE A 68 -4.73 -6.54 3.39
CA ILE A 68 -5.00 -7.44 2.26
C ILE A 68 -6.34 -7.04 1.65
N VAL A 69 -6.35 -6.73 0.37
CA VAL A 69 -7.55 -6.30 -0.36
C VAL A 69 -8.12 -7.50 -1.12
N LEU A 70 -9.38 -7.83 -0.83
CA LEU A 70 -10.13 -8.87 -1.52
C LEU A 70 -11.17 -8.26 -2.45
N GLY A 71 -11.35 -8.88 -3.62
CA GLY A 71 -12.42 -8.52 -4.55
C GLY A 71 -13.72 -9.28 -4.26
N THR A 72 -14.79 -8.93 -4.99
CA THR A 72 -16.04 -9.69 -4.91
C THR A 72 -15.86 -11.08 -5.53
N GLU A 73 -16.65 -12.07 -5.09
CA GLU A 73 -16.58 -13.44 -5.61
C GLU A 73 -16.74 -13.52 -7.14
N ARG A 74 -17.58 -12.65 -7.72
CA ARG A 74 -17.93 -12.71 -9.14
C ARG A 74 -16.95 -11.94 -10.03
N SER A 75 -16.56 -10.73 -9.62
CA SER A 75 -15.78 -9.82 -10.48
C SER A 75 -14.32 -9.67 -10.05
N GLY A 76 -13.96 -10.12 -8.84
CA GLY A 76 -12.64 -9.90 -8.26
C GLY A 76 -12.34 -8.41 -8.09
N LEU A 77 -11.06 -8.06 -8.21
CA LEU A 77 -10.58 -6.67 -8.19
C LEU A 77 -10.49 -6.11 -9.62
N THR A 78 -10.93 -4.87 -9.78
CA THR A 78 -10.72 -4.11 -11.02
C THR A 78 -9.24 -3.75 -11.16
N ASN A 79 -8.80 -3.40 -12.37
CA ASN A 79 -7.44 -2.92 -12.58
C ASN A 79 -7.16 -1.63 -11.78
N GLU A 80 -8.19 -0.79 -11.61
CA GLU A 80 -8.11 0.43 -10.80
C GLU A 80 -7.90 0.12 -9.31
N HIS A 81 -8.58 -0.90 -8.77
CA HIS A 81 -8.36 -1.35 -7.39
C HIS A 81 -6.94 -1.90 -7.20
N ILE A 82 -6.46 -2.71 -8.15
CA ILE A 82 -5.11 -3.29 -8.10
C ILE A 82 -4.05 -2.18 -8.14
N ALA A 83 -4.24 -1.15 -8.97
CA ALA A 83 -3.31 -0.04 -9.11
C ALA A 83 -3.20 0.85 -7.86
N GLN A 84 -4.15 0.75 -6.92
CA GLN A 84 -4.11 1.45 -5.63
C GLN A 84 -3.29 0.70 -4.57
N CYS A 85 -2.90 -0.55 -4.82
CA CYS A 85 -2.10 -1.36 -3.90
C CYS A 85 -0.62 -1.36 -4.26
N GLN A 86 0.25 -1.51 -3.26
CA GLN A 86 1.70 -1.58 -3.41
C GLN A 86 2.16 -2.84 -4.12
N ARG A 87 1.45 -3.95 -3.90
CA ARG A 87 1.82 -5.27 -4.39
C ARG A 87 0.59 -6.07 -4.79
N ILE A 88 0.81 -7.03 -5.66
CA ILE A 88 -0.15 -8.11 -5.93
C ILE A 88 0.26 -9.31 -5.09
N CYS A 89 -0.72 -9.93 -4.44
CA CYS A 89 -0.55 -11.18 -3.73
C CYS A 89 -1.43 -12.26 -4.36
N HIS A 90 -0.91 -13.47 -4.50
CA HIS A 90 -1.68 -14.63 -4.97
C HIS A 90 -1.45 -15.82 -4.05
N ILE A 91 -2.44 -16.73 -4.04
CA ILE A 91 -2.32 -18.02 -3.35
C ILE A 91 -1.94 -19.05 -4.41
N PRO A 92 -0.79 -19.73 -4.30
CA PRO A 92 -0.46 -20.83 -5.18
C PRO A 92 -1.58 -21.88 -5.15
N ALA A 93 -2.16 -22.15 -6.32
CA ALA A 93 -3.32 -23.01 -6.50
C ALA A 93 -3.15 -23.84 -7.77
N ASN A 94 -4.09 -24.75 -8.05
CA ASN A 94 -4.09 -25.50 -9.30
C ASN A 94 -4.12 -24.52 -10.50
N PRO A 95 -3.15 -24.56 -11.44
CA PRO A 95 -3.15 -23.68 -12.61
C PRO A 95 -4.41 -23.80 -13.47
N GLU A 96 -5.05 -24.98 -13.49
CA GLU A 96 -6.30 -25.22 -14.23
C GLU A 96 -7.54 -24.69 -13.48
N TYR A 97 -7.43 -24.49 -12.16
CA TYR A 97 -8.50 -23.99 -11.31
C TYR A 97 -7.92 -23.20 -10.12
N SER A 98 -7.53 -21.96 -10.40
CA SER A 98 -6.83 -21.10 -9.43
C SER A 98 -7.76 -20.21 -8.60
N SER A 99 -9.06 -20.23 -8.87
CA SER A 99 -10.05 -19.40 -8.20
C SER A 99 -10.51 -20.03 -6.89
N LEU A 100 -10.13 -19.43 -5.77
CA LEU A 100 -10.61 -19.81 -4.44
C LEU A 100 -11.88 -19.04 -4.08
N ASN A 101 -12.72 -19.61 -3.21
CA ASN A 101 -13.78 -18.84 -2.55
C ASN A 101 -13.15 -17.71 -1.71
N VAL A 102 -13.83 -16.57 -1.60
CA VAL A 102 -13.32 -15.38 -0.89
C VAL A 102 -13.02 -15.67 0.57
N ALA A 103 -13.86 -16.44 1.27
CA ALA A 103 -13.62 -16.82 2.67
C ALA A 103 -12.43 -17.78 2.80
N GLN A 104 -12.24 -18.70 1.84
CA GLN A 104 -11.07 -19.59 1.82
C GLN A 104 -9.77 -18.83 1.57
N ALA A 105 -9.79 -17.88 0.64
CA ALA A 105 -8.65 -17.01 0.37
C ALA A 105 -8.31 -16.15 1.60
N LEU A 106 -9.33 -15.56 2.25
CA LEU A 106 -9.16 -14.80 3.49
C LEU A 106 -8.60 -15.67 4.62
N GLN A 107 -9.08 -16.90 4.77
CA GLN A 107 -8.61 -17.84 5.80
C GLN A 107 -7.12 -18.17 5.62
N LEU A 108 -6.68 -18.44 4.40
CA LEU A 108 -5.27 -18.71 4.10
C LEU A 108 -4.40 -17.46 4.30
N ALA A 109 -4.89 -16.29 3.91
CA ALA A 109 -4.18 -15.04 4.13
C ALA A 109 -4.00 -14.73 5.63
N ALA A 110 -5.07 -14.84 6.41
CA ALA A 110 -5.03 -14.67 7.86
C ALA A 110 -4.11 -15.70 8.53
N TRP A 111 -4.12 -16.95 8.05
CA TRP A 111 -3.22 -17.99 8.53
C TRP A 111 -1.75 -17.64 8.29
N GLU A 112 -1.36 -17.31 7.05
CA GLU A 112 0.04 -16.98 6.73
C GLU A 112 0.51 -15.73 7.49
N LEU A 113 -0.33 -14.69 7.61
CA LEU A 113 -0.02 -13.51 8.41
C LEU A 113 0.20 -13.87 9.89
N ARG A 114 -0.67 -14.69 10.47
CA ARG A 114 -0.52 -15.15 11.86
C ARG A 114 0.71 -16.03 12.03
N TYR A 115 1.01 -16.88 11.04
CA TYR A 115 2.17 -17.75 11.05
C TYR A 115 3.47 -16.94 11.03
N ALA A 116 3.58 -15.91 10.17
CA ALA A 116 4.74 -15.02 10.12
C ALA A 116 4.95 -14.25 11.44
N LEU A 117 3.86 -13.85 12.13
CA LEU A 117 3.96 -13.24 13.45
C LEU A 117 4.47 -14.19 14.54
N ASN A 118 4.16 -15.49 14.44
CA ASN A 118 4.56 -16.50 15.42
C ASN A 118 5.92 -17.16 15.07
N SER A 119 6.32 -17.12 13.81
CA SER A 119 7.54 -17.72 13.28
C SER A 119 8.17 -16.72 12.31
N PRO A 120 8.87 -15.70 12.86
CA PRO A 120 9.50 -14.67 12.04
C PRO A 120 10.44 -15.29 11.00
N PRO A 121 10.55 -14.69 9.81
CA PRO A 121 11.48 -15.16 8.79
C PRO A 121 12.90 -15.24 9.35
N ALA A 122 13.66 -16.28 8.99
CA ALA A 122 14.99 -16.54 9.56
C ALA A 122 15.96 -15.35 9.46
N ALA A 123 15.82 -14.53 8.41
CA ALA A 123 16.61 -13.31 8.20
C ALA A 123 16.38 -12.22 9.27
N LEU A 124 15.27 -12.28 10.00
CA LEU A 124 14.90 -11.39 11.10
C LEU A 124 14.89 -12.12 12.46
N SER A 125 15.09 -13.44 12.47
CA SER A 125 15.10 -14.26 13.69
C SER A 125 16.50 -14.39 14.31
N HIS A 126 17.45 -13.52 13.94
CA HIS A 126 18.73 -13.50 14.62
C HIS A 126 18.57 -12.87 16.00
N ASP A 127 18.68 -13.73 17.02
CA ASP A 127 19.10 -13.43 18.40
C ASP A 127 20.51 -12.79 18.44
N ASN A 128 20.76 -11.77 17.62
CA ASN A 128 21.81 -10.80 17.89
C ASN A 128 21.16 -9.64 18.63
N ALA A 129 21.04 -9.82 19.95
CA ALA A 129 20.73 -8.78 20.93
C ALA A 129 21.76 -7.61 20.96
N SER A 130 22.55 -7.43 19.89
CA SER A 130 23.58 -6.39 19.72
C SER A 130 23.40 -5.55 18.45
N TYR A 131 22.40 -5.83 17.60
CA TYR A 131 22.02 -4.95 16.48
C TYR A 131 20.51 -4.99 16.21
N ALA A 132 19.69 -4.93 17.26
CA ALA A 132 18.36 -4.37 17.08
C ALA A 132 18.58 -2.86 16.82
N PRO A 133 18.12 -2.26 15.70
CA PRO A 133 17.90 -0.84 15.70
C PRO A 133 16.99 -0.59 16.90
N THR A 134 17.51 0.11 17.91
CA THR A 134 16.82 0.43 19.15
C THR A 134 15.43 0.93 18.79
N ARG A 135 14.42 0.09 19.06
CA ARG A 135 13.00 0.41 18.94
C ARG A 135 12.78 1.68 19.76
N PRO A 136 12.53 2.85 19.14
CA PRO A 136 12.17 4.01 19.91
C PRO A 136 10.73 3.78 20.37
N GLU A 137 10.54 3.48 21.64
CA GLU A 137 9.23 3.69 22.28
C GLU A 137 8.96 5.20 22.24
N LYS A 138 8.20 5.66 21.25
CA LYS A 138 7.77 7.05 21.17
C LYS A 138 6.26 7.10 21.34
N THR A 139 5.84 7.67 22.47
CA THR A 139 4.47 8.06 22.75
C THR A 139 4.04 9.14 21.78
N ALA A 140 2.88 8.92 21.16
CA ALA A 140 2.38 9.59 19.96
C ALA A 140 1.87 11.03 20.16
N GLU A 141 2.53 11.88 20.96
CA GLU A 141 2.14 13.28 21.09
C GLU A 141 3.40 14.16 21.16
N THR A 142 3.67 14.84 20.05
CA THR A 142 4.83 15.73 19.77
C THR A 142 6.18 15.04 19.50
N ASP A 143 6.24 14.16 18.48
CA ASP A 143 7.53 13.65 17.96
C ASP A 143 8.17 14.68 17.01
N PRO A 144 9.35 15.26 17.32
CA PRO A 144 10.10 16.13 16.40
C PRO A 144 10.52 15.44 15.08
N ASN A 145 10.38 14.12 14.97
CA ASN A 145 10.69 13.35 13.75
C ASN A 145 9.44 12.86 12.99
N ALA A 146 8.25 13.47 13.20
CA ALA A 146 7.03 13.09 12.48
C ALA A 146 7.18 13.10 10.93
N GLY A 147 8.12 13.90 10.43
CA GLY A 147 8.52 13.96 9.02
C GLY A 147 9.20 12.70 8.48
N GLU A 148 9.95 11.97 9.32
CA GLU A 148 10.66 10.74 8.97
C GLU A 148 9.73 9.51 8.96
N ALA A 149 8.53 9.61 9.55
CA ALA A 149 7.55 8.55 9.53
C ALA A 149 7.02 8.31 8.10
N LEU A 150 6.64 7.07 7.80
CA LEU A 150 6.05 6.73 6.50
C LEU A 150 4.80 7.55 6.23
N ALA A 151 4.70 8.02 4.98
CA ALA A 151 3.49 8.66 4.49
C ALA A 151 2.37 7.61 4.39
N SER A 152 1.18 8.00 4.84
CA SER A 152 -0.03 7.19 4.64
C SER A 152 -0.39 7.12 3.16
N GLN A 153 -1.18 6.10 2.79
CA GLN A 153 -1.69 5.99 1.43
C GLN A 153 -2.45 7.24 1.00
N ALA A 154 -3.19 7.88 1.92
CA ALA A 154 -3.88 9.13 1.64
C ALA A 154 -2.93 10.25 1.19
N LYS A 155 -1.78 10.40 1.89
CA LYS A 155 -0.79 11.43 1.57
C LYS A 155 -0.11 11.15 0.24
N ILE A 156 0.22 9.88 -0.04
CA ILE A 156 0.77 9.44 -1.34
C ILE A 156 -0.23 9.69 -2.47
N ASN A 157 -1.52 9.36 -2.28
CA ASN A 157 -2.56 9.59 -3.28
C ASN A 157 -2.75 11.10 -3.57
N ALA A 158 -2.73 11.94 -2.53
CA ALA A 158 -2.79 13.39 -2.69
C ALA A 158 -1.57 13.94 -3.45
N PHE A 159 -0.38 13.39 -3.20
CA PHE A 159 0.81 13.72 -3.97
C PHE A 159 0.71 13.29 -5.43
N LEU A 160 0.27 12.06 -5.71
CA LEU A 160 0.12 11.56 -7.08
C LEU A 160 -0.88 12.40 -7.90
N ALA A 161 -1.97 12.86 -7.28
CA ALA A 161 -2.90 13.79 -7.92
C ALA A 161 -2.23 15.13 -8.26
N HIS A 162 -1.45 15.71 -7.34
CA HIS A 162 -0.72 16.96 -7.56
C HIS A 162 0.37 16.79 -8.63
N TRP A 163 1.08 15.66 -8.61
CA TRP A 163 2.09 15.30 -9.60
C TRP A 163 1.49 15.20 -11.01
N GLN A 164 0.32 14.56 -11.14
CA GLN A 164 -0.41 14.48 -12.40
C GLN A 164 -0.78 15.87 -12.92
N ASP A 165 -1.36 16.74 -12.08
CA ASP A 165 -1.68 18.12 -12.47
C ASP A 165 -0.41 18.87 -12.90
N ALA A 166 0.67 18.80 -12.13
CA ALA A 166 1.94 19.45 -12.47
C ALA A 166 2.46 19.01 -13.85
N LEU A 167 2.42 17.72 -14.16
CA LEU A 167 2.82 17.19 -15.47
C LEU A 167 1.93 17.65 -16.62
N VAL A 168 0.63 17.86 -16.37
CA VAL A 168 -0.29 18.43 -17.36
C VAL A 168 0.07 19.91 -17.61
N GLN A 169 0.31 20.67 -16.55
CA GLN A 169 0.66 22.09 -16.65
C GLN A 169 1.95 22.32 -17.44
N ILE A 170 2.97 21.48 -17.23
CA ILE A 170 4.24 21.56 -18.00
C ILE A 170 4.17 20.86 -19.38
N GLN A 171 2.97 20.44 -19.82
CA GLN A 171 2.73 19.76 -21.10
C GLN A 171 3.47 18.43 -21.29
N PHE A 172 3.98 17.82 -20.22
CA PHE A 172 4.58 16.49 -20.27
C PHE A 172 3.53 15.39 -20.40
N LEU A 173 2.38 15.55 -19.72
CA LEU A 173 1.27 14.61 -19.75
C LEU A 173 0.08 15.20 -20.51
N ASN A 174 -0.39 14.49 -21.53
CA ASN A 174 -1.64 14.79 -22.21
C ASN A 174 -2.74 13.82 -21.72
N LEU A 175 -3.77 14.34 -21.05
CA LEU A 175 -4.88 13.52 -20.53
C LEU A 175 -5.76 12.88 -21.60
N ALA A 176 -5.76 13.39 -22.84
CA ALA A 176 -6.43 12.74 -23.96
C ALA A 176 -5.65 11.50 -24.45
N TYR A 177 -4.34 11.45 -24.20
CA TYR A 177 -3.46 10.35 -24.62
C TYR A 177 -2.44 9.96 -23.53
N PRO A 178 -2.89 9.55 -22.33
CA PRO A 178 -2.01 9.33 -21.18
C PRO A 178 -1.14 8.08 -21.31
N LYS A 179 -1.38 7.25 -22.34
CA LYS A 179 -0.77 5.93 -22.54
C LYS A 179 -0.81 5.13 -21.22
N LYS A 180 0.33 4.57 -20.81
CA LYS A 180 0.51 3.83 -19.55
C LYS A 180 1.32 4.62 -18.51
N LEU A 181 1.47 5.94 -18.71
CA LEU A 181 2.35 6.76 -17.86
C LEU A 181 1.79 6.89 -16.45
N ILE A 182 0.50 7.20 -16.29
CA ILE A 182 -0.15 7.34 -14.98
C ILE A 182 0.00 6.05 -14.16
N PRO A 183 -0.41 4.86 -14.65
CA PRO A 183 -0.17 3.62 -13.92
C PRO A 183 1.30 3.43 -13.55
N ARG A 184 2.24 3.62 -14.48
CA ARG A 184 3.68 3.45 -14.18
C ARG A 184 4.17 4.36 -13.07
N MET A 185 3.73 5.62 -13.03
CA MET A 185 4.09 6.55 -11.95
C MET A 185 3.48 6.14 -10.61
N HIS A 186 2.22 5.71 -10.58
CA HIS A 186 1.60 5.12 -9.39
C HIS A 186 2.43 3.93 -8.86
N HIS A 187 2.98 3.10 -9.74
CA HIS A 187 3.79 1.95 -9.33
C HIS A 187 5.16 2.34 -8.80
N ILE A 188 5.77 3.40 -9.34
CA ILE A 188 7.07 3.90 -8.89
C ILE A 188 6.94 4.46 -7.46
N PHE A 189 6.03 5.41 -7.27
CA PHE A 189 5.88 6.12 -6.00
C PHE A 189 5.09 5.33 -4.95
N GLY A 190 4.15 4.47 -5.38
CA GLY A 190 3.36 3.67 -4.46
C GLY A 190 4.22 2.73 -3.62
N ARG A 191 5.33 2.21 -4.18
CA ARG A 191 6.21 1.24 -3.51
C ARG A 191 7.51 1.82 -2.94
N SER A 192 7.76 3.11 -3.10
CA SER A 192 9.04 3.72 -2.68
C SER A 192 9.14 3.99 -1.18
N GLN A 193 8.14 3.55 -0.38
CA GLN A 193 8.12 3.70 1.08
C GLN A 193 8.42 5.14 1.52
N MET A 194 7.77 6.12 0.86
CA MET A 194 8.08 7.52 1.07
C MET A 194 7.74 7.96 2.49
N THR A 195 8.60 8.79 3.08
CA THR A 195 8.31 9.46 4.35
C THR A 195 7.39 10.67 4.13
N ASN A 196 6.85 11.20 5.23
CA ASN A 196 6.06 12.42 5.20
C ASN A 196 6.82 13.59 4.57
N ASP A 197 8.10 13.77 4.93
CA ASP A 197 8.96 14.85 4.42
C ASP A 197 9.28 14.68 2.94
N GLU A 198 9.55 13.45 2.49
CA GLU A 198 9.79 13.18 1.08
C GLU A 198 8.57 13.51 0.23
N VAL A 199 7.37 13.18 0.71
CA VAL A 199 6.12 13.53 0.01
C VAL A 199 5.93 15.05 -0.02
N ASP A 200 6.18 15.76 1.08
CA ASP A 200 6.01 17.22 1.13
C ASP A 200 7.04 17.93 0.24
N MET A 201 8.29 17.47 0.23
CA MET A 201 9.33 17.91 -0.70
C MET A 201 8.89 17.75 -2.15
N MET A 202 8.39 16.56 -2.53
CA MET A 202 7.93 16.29 -3.89
C MET A 202 6.69 17.12 -4.28
N ARG A 203 5.79 17.41 -3.33
CA ARG A 203 4.69 18.38 -3.55
C ARG A 203 5.21 19.82 -3.72
N GLY A 204 6.31 20.17 -3.07
CA GLY A 204 7.05 21.41 -3.32
C GLY A 204 7.54 21.50 -4.77
N VAL A 205 8.13 20.42 -5.30
CA VAL A 205 8.55 20.32 -6.71
C VAL A 205 7.35 20.51 -7.66
N CYS A 206 6.22 19.84 -7.39
CA CYS A 206 4.98 20.03 -8.16
C CYS A 206 4.55 21.50 -8.19
N THR A 207 4.56 22.16 -7.03
CA THR A 207 4.21 23.58 -6.91
C THR A 207 5.13 24.46 -7.75
N ALA A 208 6.43 24.19 -7.74
CA ALA A 208 7.41 24.91 -8.55
C ALA A 208 7.18 24.71 -10.05
N MET A 209 6.91 23.47 -10.49
CA MET A 209 6.56 23.15 -11.88
C MET A 209 5.33 23.93 -12.35
N ILE A 210 4.27 23.96 -11.55
CA ILE A 210 3.02 24.66 -11.88
C ILE A 210 3.25 26.18 -11.94
N LYS A 211 4.01 26.76 -10.99
CA LYS A 211 4.36 28.18 -11.02
C LYS A 211 5.20 28.53 -12.24
N ALA A 212 6.14 27.67 -12.62
CA ALA A 212 6.96 27.83 -13.82
C ALA A 212 6.12 27.85 -15.09
N ALA A 213 5.23 26.88 -15.25
CA ALA A 213 4.32 26.80 -16.39
C ALA A 213 3.41 28.04 -16.52
N LYS A 214 3.05 28.67 -15.40
CA LYS A 214 2.23 29.89 -15.34
C LYS A 214 3.03 31.19 -15.47
N GLY A 215 4.36 31.13 -15.60
CA GLY A 215 5.23 32.32 -15.66
C GLY A 215 5.31 33.07 -14.33
N GLN A 216 5.03 32.42 -13.20
CA GLN A 216 4.96 33.02 -11.86
C GLN A 216 6.18 32.72 -10.98
N LEU A 217 7.28 32.22 -11.57
CA LEU A 217 8.53 32.07 -10.84
C LEU A 217 9.07 33.45 -10.48
N ARG A 218 9.34 33.67 -9.18
CA ARG A 218 10.14 34.83 -8.77
C ARG A 218 11.49 34.69 -9.46
N LYS A 219 11.85 35.68 -10.27
CA LYS A 219 13.24 35.89 -10.67
C LYS A 219 13.93 36.43 -9.43
N ASP A 220 14.87 35.68 -8.90
CA ASP A 220 15.82 36.18 -7.91
C ASP A 220 16.68 37.31 -8.51
#